data_AF-A0A0Q4KUR1-F1
#
_entry.id   AF-A0A0Q4KUR1-F1
#
_cell.length_a   1.000
_cell.length_b   1.000
_cell.length_c   1.000
_cell.angle_alpha   90.00
_cell.angle_beta   90.00
_cell.angle_gamma   90.00
#
_symmetry.space_group_name_H-M   'P 1'
#
loop_
_entity.id
_entity.type
_entity.pdbx_description
1 polymer ?
#
loop_
_entity_poly.entity_id
_entity_poly.type
_entity_poly.pdbx_seq_one_letter_code
_entity_poly.pdbx_strand_id
1 'polypeptide(L)'
;MVDGILYAGFGDDGTGTATSIRGFAKDDYDAKHRLPLNGASGQVLSVDANGNPVWGPAPQTGTNYTAGSGITINSGTIAADTAVVATVTSVGLKADKASPTFTGTPAAPTASAGTNTTQLATTAFVSTAVSPKANSASPAFTGTPTAPTATSATNNTQLATTAFVGTAISNLIGGAGAAYDTLSELQTLIQNDMSGLSALTTTVDGKLTKASNLSDLTDFAAARTNLSLGTMAVQNASAVAITGGSINGVTLDGGTF
;
A
#
# COMPACT_ATOMS: atom_id res chain seq x y z
N MET A 1 -91.27 11.43 41.81
CA MET A 1 -91.05 12.71 41.11
C MET A 1 -92.34 13.02 40.36
N VAL A 2 -93.14 13.96 40.85
CA VAL A 2 -94.49 14.21 40.31
C VAL A 2 -94.46 15.33 39.26
N ASP A 3 -93.49 16.27 39.34
CA ASP A 3 -93.54 17.51 38.54
C ASP A 3 -92.25 17.84 37.76
N GLY A 4 -91.26 16.93 37.70
CA GLY A 4 -90.00 17.15 36.95
C GLY A 4 -89.06 18.24 37.51
N ILE A 5 -89.44 18.92 38.60
CA ILE A 5 -88.60 19.90 39.30
C ILE A 5 -87.65 19.16 40.24
N LEU A 6 -86.35 19.48 40.15
CA LEU A 6 -85.38 19.07 41.16
C LEU A 6 -85.59 19.96 42.40
N TYR A 7 -85.76 19.34 43.55
CA TYR A 7 -85.94 20.02 44.82
C TYR A 7 -84.68 19.84 45.67
N ALA A 8 -84.20 20.93 46.25
CA ALA A 8 -83.15 20.87 47.27
C ALA A 8 -83.77 21.18 48.63
N GLY A 9 -83.48 20.33 49.61
CA GLY A 9 -83.77 20.61 51.00
C GLY A 9 -82.80 21.66 51.55
N PHE A 10 -83.32 22.63 52.29
CA PHE A 10 -82.54 23.66 52.99
C PHE A 10 -82.91 23.65 54.47
N GLY A 11 -81.88 23.74 55.32
CA GLY A 11 -82.00 23.58 56.76
C GLY A 11 -82.22 22.11 57.15
N ASP A 12 -81.87 21.76 58.38
CA ASP A 12 -82.06 20.44 58.99
C ASP A 12 -82.90 20.64 60.25
N ASP A 13 -83.96 19.85 60.43
CA ASP A 13 -84.79 19.89 61.64
C ASP A 13 -84.15 19.13 62.84
N GLY A 14 -82.96 18.59 62.66
CA GLY A 14 -82.23 17.80 63.65
C GLY A 14 -82.62 16.32 63.66
N THR A 15 -83.55 15.90 62.78
CA THR A 15 -83.94 14.50 62.56
C THR A 15 -83.48 13.97 61.21
N GLY A 16 -82.74 14.79 60.44
CA GLY A 16 -82.26 14.46 59.10
C GLY A 16 -83.26 14.81 58.00
N THR A 17 -84.32 15.56 58.31
CA THR A 17 -85.30 16.04 57.33
C THR A 17 -85.11 17.53 57.10
N ALA A 18 -85.26 17.97 55.85
CA ALA A 18 -85.08 19.38 55.52
C ALA A 18 -86.21 20.25 56.09
N THR A 19 -85.87 21.34 56.77
CA THR A 19 -86.86 22.28 57.36
C THR A 19 -87.59 23.12 56.31
N SER A 20 -86.99 23.32 55.13
CA SER A 20 -87.67 23.87 53.98
C SER A 20 -87.24 23.17 52.70
N ILE A 21 -88.13 23.07 51.74
CA ILE A 21 -87.83 22.54 50.42
C ILE A 21 -88.04 23.69 49.45
N ARG A 22 -86.99 24.10 48.74
CA ARG A 22 -87.15 24.99 47.58
C ARG A 22 -86.99 24.19 46.31
N GLY A 23 -88.00 24.28 45.44
CA GLY A 23 -87.87 23.86 44.06
C GLY A 23 -86.94 24.85 43.37
N PHE A 24 -86.01 24.35 42.56
CA PHE A 24 -85.32 25.26 41.67
C PHE A 24 -86.32 25.70 40.58
N ALA A 25 -86.91 26.89 40.71
CA ALA A 25 -87.84 27.41 39.70
C ALA A 25 -87.11 27.60 38.37
N LYS A 26 -87.80 27.44 37.23
CA LYS A 26 -87.20 27.64 35.89
C LYS A 26 -86.46 28.97 35.77
N ASP A 27 -86.89 29.98 36.53
CA ASP A 27 -86.48 31.38 36.44
C ASP A 27 -85.48 31.82 37.54
N ASP A 28 -85.20 31.00 38.56
CA ASP A 28 -84.25 31.30 39.65
C ASP A 28 -82.77 31.22 39.22
N TYR A 29 -82.49 31.22 37.93
CA TYR A 29 -81.19 30.84 37.39
C TYR A 29 -80.58 31.91 36.48
N ASP A 30 -79.37 32.36 36.81
CA ASP A 30 -78.51 33.12 35.90
C ASP A 30 -78.14 32.25 34.69
N ALA A 31 -78.49 32.74 33.50
CA ALA A 31 -78.32 32.06 32.22
C ALA A 31 -76.87 31.61 31.94
N LYS A 32 -75.88 32.19 32.63
CA LYS A 32 -74.46 31.90 32.44
C LYS A 32 -73.92 30.71 33.26
N HIS A 33 -74.67 30.24 34.26
CA HIS A 33 -74.16 29.24 35.22
C HIS A 33 -74.92 27.90 35.22
N ARG A 34 -75.84 27.67 34.27
CA ARG A 34 -76.58 26.40 34.18
C ARG A 34 -75.91 25.43 33.22
N LEU A 35 -75.79 24.17 33.65
CA LEU A 35 -75.90 23.04 32.72
C LEU A 35 -77.39 22.94 32.36
N PRO A 36 -77.78 23.04 31.07
CA PRO A 36 -79.18 22.87 30.70
C PRO A 36 -79.61 21.43 31.06
N LEU A 37 -80.79 21.26 31.66
CA LEU A 37 -81.24 19.97 32.22
C LEU A 37 -82.31 19.27 31.36
N ASN A 38 -82.65 19.85 30.20
CA ASN A 38 -83.80 19.47 29.39
C ASN A 38 -83.42 18.88 28.02
N GLY A 39 -82.27 18.20 27.93
CA GLY A 39 -81.87 17.51 26.71
C GLY A 39 -82.86 16.42 26.33
N ALA A 40 -83.42 16.48 25.13
CA ALA A 40 -84.19 15.37 24.57
C ALA A 40 -83.26 14.20 24.23
N SER A 41 -83.78 12.96 24.23
CA SER A 41 -83.02 11.79 23.77
C SER A 41 -82.41 12.05 22.40
N GLY A 42 -81.09 11.92 22.29
CA GLY A 42 -80.35 12.23 21.06
C GLY A 42 -79.87 13.68 20.94
N GLN A 43 -79.82 14.44 22.03
CA GLN A 43 -79.14 15.75 22.08
C GLN A 43 -77.81 15.64 22.86
N VAL A 44 -76.85 16.51 22.52
CA VAL A 44 -75.58 16.66 23.26
C VAL A 44 -75.36 18.09 23.70
N LEU A 45 -74.67 18.27 24.83
CA LEU A 45 -74.31 19.58 25.32
C LEU A 45 -73.17 20.15 24.46
N SER A 46 -73.41 21.31 23.86
CA SER A 46 -72.48 22.07 23.02
C SER A 46 -72.39 23.52 23.50
N VAL A 47 -71.56 24.35 22.89
CA VAL A 47 -71.52 25.80 23.15
C VAL A 47 -72.09 26.56 21.95
N ASP A 48 -72.95 27.54 22.19
CA ASP A 48 -73.45 28.44 21.13
C ASP A 48 -72.38 29.47 20.71
N ALA A 49 -72.71 30.31 19.71
CA ALA A 49 -71.81 31.37 19.22
C ALA A 49 -71.41 32.41 20.29
N ASN A 50 -72.12 32.43 21.42
CA ASN A 50 -71.89 33.34 22.55
C ASN A 50 -71.18 32.62 23.71
N GLY A 51 -70.79 31.36 23.55
CA GLY A 51 -70.09 30.55 24.55
C GLY A 51 -71.00 29.93 25.62
N ASN A 52 -72.33 29.99 25.46
CA ASN A 52 -73.25 29.42 26.44
C ASN A 52 -73.47 27.93 26.20
N PRO A 53 -73.57 27.09 27.25
CA PRO A 53 -73.91 25.67 27.10
C PRO A 53 -75.35 25.48 26.59
N VAL A 54 -75.53 24.80 25.45
CA VAL A 54 -76.82 24.52 24.82
C VAL A 54 -76.93 23.05 24.36
N TRP A 55 -78.11 22.44 24.50
CA TRP A 55 -78.39 21.12 23.93
C TRP A 55 -78.64 21.25 22.42
N GLY A 56 -77.72 20.71 21.62
CA GLY A 56 -77.84 20.63 20.16
C GLY A 56 -78.21 19.20 19.70
N PRO A 57 -78.54 19.01 18.42
CA PRO A 57 -78.72 17.66 17.85
C PRO A 57 -77.48 16.79 18.12
N ALA A 58 -77.67 15.47 18.25
CA ALA A 58 -76.57 14.51 18.41
C ALA A 58 -75.44 14.80 17.39
N PRO A 59 -74.16 14.60 17.77
CA PRO A 59 -73.04 14.88 16.90
C PRO A 59 -73.25 14.21 15.56
N GLN A 60 -73.32 15.00 14.48
CA GLN A 60 -73.35 14.43 13.15
C GLN A 60 -71.98 13.81 12.88
N THR A 61 -71.95 12.66 12.22
CA THR A 61 -70.69 12.05 11.80
C THR A 61 -69.96 13.03 10.88
N GLY A 62 -68.76 13.46 11.26
CA GLY A 62 -67.92 14.37 10.46
C GLY A 62 -68.04 15.87 10.76
N THR A 63 -68.71 16.28 11.84
CA THR A 63 -68.71 17.69 12.29
C THR A 63 -67.62 17.97 13.32
N ASN A 64 -66.79 18.98 13.08
CA ASN A 64 -65.75 19.44 13.99
C ASN A 64 -66.31 20.38 15.07
N TYR A 65 -66.26 19.97 16.33
CA TYR A 65 -66.61 20.85 17.45
C TYR A 65 -65.33 21.48 17.99
N THR A 66 -65.18 22.79 17.78
CA THR A 66 -64.04 23.55 18.31
C THR A 66 -64.45 24.17 19.63
N ALA A 67 -63.97 23.63 20.75
CA ALA A 67 -64.03 24.35 22.02
C ALA A 67 -63.01 25.49 21.97
N GLY A 68 -63.40 26.70 22.41
CA GLY A 68 -62.53 27.87 22.45
C GLY A 68 -61.16 27.52 23.07
N SER A 69 -60.11 27.79 22.29
CA SER A 69 -58.70 27.45 22.56
C SER A 69 -58.36 25.95 22.60
N GLY A 70 -58.37 25.33 21.41
CA GLY A 70 -57.39 24.28 21.08
C GLY A 70 -57.83 22.83 21.17
N ILE A 71 -59.11 22.54 21.46
CA ILE A 71 -59.62 21.16 21.40
C ILE A 71 -60.65 21.08 20.27
N THR A 72 -60.24 20.48 19.14
CA THR A 72 -61.15 20.08 18.06
C THR A 72 -61.54 18.63 18.29
N ILE A 73 -62.80 18.40 18.65
CA ILE A 73 -63.37 17.05 18.78
C ILE A 73 -64.03 16.74 17.44
N ASN A 74 -63.41 15.85 16.65
CA ASN A 74 -64.08 15.24 15.50
C ASN A 74 -64.65 13.91 15.97
N SER A 75 -65.98 13.77 15.93
CA SER A 75 -66.79 12.67 16.49
C SER A 75 -66.03 11.33 16.66
N GLY A 76 -65.46 11.11 17.86
CA GLY A 76 -64.77 9.87 18.24
C GLY A 76 -63.25 9.97 18.44
N THR A 77 -62.59 11.06 18.08
CA THR A 77 -61.15 11.28 18.32
C THR A 77 -60.84 12.74 18.69
N ILE A 78 -59.97 12.95 19.68
CA ILE A 78 -59.32 14.25 19.89
C ILE A 78 -58.39 14.41 18.69
N ALA A 79 -58.72 15.30 17.75
CA ALA A 79 -57.81 15.58 16.64
C ALA A 79 -56.52 16.12 17.26
N ALA A 80 -55.41 15.38 17.09
CA ALA A 80 -54.14 15.79 17.63
C ALA A 80 -53.81 17.21 17.14
N ASP A 81 -53.33 18.05 18.06
CA ASP A 81 -52.85 19.40 17.74
C ASP A 81 -51.96 19.36 16.50
N THR A 82 -52.21 20.27 15.56
CA THR A 82 -51.53 20.32 14.26
C THR A 82 -50.00 20.42 14.44
N ALA A 83 -49.53 21.10 15.49
CA ALA A 83 -48.11 21.19 15.81
C ALA A 83 -47.53 19.84 16.25
N VAL A 84 -48.30 19.03 16.99
CA VAL A 84 -47.92 17.67 17.39
C VAL A 84 -47.82 16.77 16.17
N VAL A 85 -48.79 16.83 15.26
CA VAL A 85 -48.77 16.05 14.00
C VAL A 85 -47.54 16.42 13.14
N ALA A 86 -47.24 17.71 13.00
CA ALA A 86 -46.04 18.17 12.29
C ALA A 86 -44.73 17.67 12.95
N THR A 87 -44.70 17.63 14.28
CA THR A 87 -43.53 17.11 15.01
C THR A 87 -43.36 15.61 14.80
N VAL A 88 -44.42 14.82 14.98
CA VAL A 88 -44.40 13.35 14.83
C VAL A 88 -44.01 12.96 13.41
N THR A 89 -44.55 13.63 12.40
CA THR A 89 -44.19 13.40 11.00
C THR A 89 -42.71 13.73 10.74
N SER A 90 -42.19 14.84 11.25
CA SER A 90 -40.77 15.20 11.10
C SER A 90 -39.82 14.20 11.78
N VAL A 91 -40.21 13.65 12.93
CA VAL A 91 -39.43 12.64 13.66
C VAL A 91 -39.44 11.32 12.89
N GLY A 92 -40.56 10.96 12.27
CA GLY A 92 -40.67 9.79 11.40
C GLY A 92 -39.79 9.83 10.14
N LEU A 93 -39.23 10.99 9.79
CA LEU A 93 -38.27 11.14 8.68
C LEU A 93 -36.80 11.01 9.12
N LYS A 94 -36.52 10.97 10.42
CA LYS A 94 -35.15 10.81 10.94
C LYS A 94 -34.74 9.35 10.92
N ALA A 95 -33.44 9.08 10.80
CA ALA A 95 -32.91 7.73 10.90
C ALA A 95 -32.93 7.23 12.36
N ASP A 96 -33.06 5.92 12.54
CA ASP A 96 -33.04 5.28 13.87
C ASP A 96 -31.71 5.52 14.60
N LYS A 97 -31.77 5.70 15.92
CA LYS A 97 -30.55 5.89 16.73
C LYS A 97 -29.66 4.65 16.72
N ALA A 98 -30.28 3.47 16.80
CA ALA A 98 -29.57 2.19 16.81
C ALA A 98 -29.63 1.59 15.41
N SER A 99 -28.47 1.25 14.87
CA SER A 99 -28.34 0.61 13.55
C SER A 99 -29.13 1.29 12.43
N PRO A 100 -28.97 2.62 12.21
CA PRO A 100 -29.64 3.29 11.11
C PRO A 100 -29.28 2.64 9.78
N THR A 101 -30.29 2.42 8.94
CA THR A 101 -30.06 2.15 7.51
C THR A 101 -30.20 3.47 6.76
N PHE A 102 -29.11 3.93 6.15
CA PHE A 102 -29.17 5.14 5.32
C PHE A 102 -29.64 4.80 3.90
N THR A 103 -30.53 5.62 3.35
CA THR A 103 -30.96 5.55 1.95
C THR A 103 -30.32 6.68 1.14
N GLY A 104 -30.30 6.55 -0.19
CA GLY A 104 -29.60 7.51 -1.07
C GLY A 104 -28.08 7.42 -0.96
N THR A 105 -27.39 8.55 -1.14
CA THR A 105 -25.93 8.66 -0.96
C THR A 105 -25.63 9.54 0.25
N PRO A 106 -25.33 8.96 1.43
CA PRO A 106 -25.06 9.73 2.64
C PRO A 106 -23.84 10.64 2.45
N ALA A 107 -24.00 11.91 2.78
CA ALA A 107 -22.90 12.88 2.83
C ALA A 107 -22.36 12.95 4.26
N ALA A 108 -21.03 12.91 4.41
CA ALA A 108 -20.34 13.15 5.67
C ALA A 108 -19.06 13.96 5.40
N PRO A 109 -18.57 14.74 6.37
CA PRO A 109 -17.27 15.40 6.26
C PRO A 109 -16.15 14.39 5.97
N THR A 110 -15.28 14.68 5.01
CA THR A 110 -14.12 13.82 4.72
C THR A 110 -13.02 14.11 5.75
N ALA A 111 -12.64 13.09 6.51
CA ALA A 111 -11.58 13.19 7.50
C ALA A 111 -10.22 13.46 6.84
N SER A 112 -9.30 14.06 7.60
CA SER A 112 -7.90 14.17 7.18
C SER A 112 -7.20 12.81 7.26
N ALA A 113 -6.19 12.58 6.42
CA ALA A 113 -5.39 11.36 6.44
C ALA A 113 -4.79 11.10 7.84
N GLY A 114 -4.80 9.83 8.28
CA GLY A 114 -4.31 9.43 9.59
C GLY A 114 -5.30 9.57 10.76
N THR A 115 -6.51 10.07 10.51
CA THR A 115 -7.58 10.12 11.54
C THR A 115 -7.90 8.69 12.03
N ASN A 116 -7.78 8.45 13.34
CA ASN A 116 -8.09 7.17 13.98
C ASN A 116 -9.13 7.36 15.10
N THR A 117 -10.40 7.38 14.70
CA THR A 117 -11.55 7.53 15.61
C THR A 117 -12.69 6.61 15.16
N THR A 118 -13.84 6.65 15.84
CA THR A 118 -15.06 5.91 15.46
C THR A 118 -15.90 6.63 14.39
N GLN A 119 -15.39 7.72 13.80
CA GLN A 119 -16.06 8.42 12.70
C GLN A 119 -16.19 7.54 11.46
N LEU A 120 -17.32 7.65 10.75
CA LEU A 120 -17.52 6.97 9.46
C LEU A 120 -16.52 7.46 8.41
N ALA A 121 -15.89 6.54 7.69
CA ALA A 121 -15.02 6.86 6.56
C ALA A 121 -15.85 7.17 5.30
N THR A 122 -15.60 8.31 4.66
CA THR A 122 -16.20 8.65 3.37
C THR A 122 -15.52 7.87 2.23
N THR A 123 -16.19 7.72 1.10
CA THR A 123 -15.59 7.12 -0.11
C THR A 123 -14.38 7.90 -0.61
N ALA A 124 -14.37 9.22 -0.47
CA ALA A 124 -13.23 10.07 -0.78
C ALA A 124 -12.02 9.77 0.12
N PHE A 125 -12.23 9.58 1.42
CA PHE A 125 -11.17 9.17 2.35
C PHE A 125 -10.60 7.79 1.96
N VAL A 126 -11.46 6.81 1.68
CA VAL A 126 -11.02 5.46 1.29
C VAL A 126 -10.27 5.49 -0.05
N SER A 127 -10.79 6.21 -1.05
CA SER A 127 -10.16 6.33 -2.37
C SER A 127 -8.78 6.97 -2.27
N THR A 128 -8.64 8.08 -1.54
CA THR A 128 -7.34 8.74 -1.33
C THR A 128 -6.35 7.87 -0.56
N ALA A 129 -6.82 7.08 0.41
CA ALA A 129 -5.98 6.16 1.17
C ALA A 129 -5.51 4.93 0.37
N VAL A 130 -6.34 4.42 -0.56
CA VAL A 130 -6.08 3.18 -1.30
C VAL A 130 -5.45 3.43 -2.67
N SER A 131 -5.81 4.51 -3.36
CA SER A 131 -5.33 4.83 -4.71
C SER A 131 -3.80 4.84 -4.88
N PRO A 132 -2.97 5.27 -3.90
CA PRO A 132 -1.51 5.26 -4.08
C PRO A 132 -0.87 3.89 -3.78
N LYS A 133 -1.62 2.90 -3.30
CA LYS A 133 -1.08 1.57 -2.97
C LYS A 133 -0.96 0.72 -4.23
N ALA A 134 0.08 -0.10 -4.32
CA ALA A 134 0.22 -1.11 -5.38
C ALA A 134 -0.68 -2.33 -5.10
N ASN A 135 -1.02 -3.08 -6.16
CA ASN A 135 -1.75 -4.33 -6.04
C ASN A 135 -0.98 -5.36 -5.20
N SER A 136 -1.70 -6.15 -4.39
CA SER A 136 -1.07 -7.20 -3.59
C SER A 136 -0.52 -8.34 -4.45
N ALA A 137 -1.29 -8.77 -5.46
CA ALA A 137 -0.85 -9.75 -6.44
C ALA A 137 -0.15 -9.04 -7.61
N SER A 138 1.08 -9.46 -7.92
CA SER A 138 1.88 -8.95 -9.04
C SER A 138 1.91 -7.42 -9.12
N PRO A 139 2.43 -6.73 -8.08
CA PRO A 139 2.49 -5.28 -8.06
C PRO A 139 3.28 -4.73 -9.25
N ALA A 140 2.70 -3.80 -9.99
CA ALA A 140 3.44 -2.90 -10.85
C ALA A 140 3.87 -1.69 -10.01
N PHE A 141 5.15 -1.59 -9.69
CA PHE A 141 5.68 -0.43 -8.97
C PHE A 141 5.91 0.75 -9.93
N THR A 142 5.67 1.97 -9.45
CA THR A 142 5.90 3.21 -10.19
C THR A 142 6.90 4.10 -9.44
N GLY A 143 7.51 5.07 -10.14
CA GLY A 143 8.58 5.91 -9.58
C GLY A 143 9.89 5.13 -9.39
N THR A 144 10.62 5.42 -8.30
CA THR A 144 11.86 4.73 -7.93
C THR A 144 11.65 3.95 -6.62
N PRO A 145 11.20 2.69 -6.67
CA PRO A 145 10.92 1.91 -5.47
C PRO A 145 12.18 1.68 -4.65
N THR A 146 12.09 1.88 -3.33
CA THR A 146 13.15 1.54 -2.39
C THR A 146 12.81 0.25 -1.67
N ALA A 147 13.78 -0.64 -1.54
CA ALA A 147 13.70 -1.82 -0.68
C ALA A 147 14.96 -1.91 0.17
N PRO A 148 14.93 -2.58 1.35
CA PRO A 148 16.15 -2.85 2.11
C PRO A 148 17.18 -3.61 1.28
N THR A 149 18.45 -3.21 1.36
CA THR A 149 19.54 -3.93 0.71
C THR A 149 19.83 -5.22 1.46
N ALA A 150 19.65 -6.36 0.81
CA ALA A 150 19.95 -7.66 1.37
C ALA A 150 21.46 -7.82 1.63
N THR A 151 21.82 -8.64 2.61
CA THR A 151 23.21 -9.06 2.83
C THR A 151 23.70 -9.94 1.69
N SER A 152 25.01 -9.99 1.47
CA SER A 152 25.62 -10.92 0.52
C SER A 152 25.23 -12.38 0.83
N ALA A 153 25.08 -13.20 -0.21
CA ALA A 153 24.62 -14.60 -0.18
C ALA A 153 23.13 -14.84 0.15
N THR A 154 22.29 -13.79 0.28
CA THR A 154 20.84 -13.97 0.40
C THR A 154 20.26 -14.68 -0.83
N ASN A 155 19.59 -15.82 -0.64
CA ASN A 155 19.09 -16.70 -1.71
C ASN A 155 17.62 -17.10 -1.52
N ASN A 156 16.75 -16.11 -1.35
CA ASN A 156 15.31 -16.30 -1.15
C ASN A 156 14.51 -15.46 -2.17
N THR A 157 13.20 -15.32 -1.93
CA THR A 157 12.27 -14.60 -2.80
C THR A 157 12.23 -13.08 -2.56
N GLN A 158 13.18 -12.52 -1.80
CA GLN A 158 13.28 -11.08 -1.59
C GLN A 158 13.61 -10.34 -2.90
N LEU A 159 13.08 -9.13 -3.07
CA LEU A 159 13.45 -8.25 -4.17
C LEU A 159 14.93 -7.84 -4.09
N ALA A 160 15.68 -8.04 -5.16
CA ALA A 160 17.05 -7.57 -5.27
C ALA A 160 17.09 -6.06 -5.54
N THR A 161 17.80 -5.30 -4.70
CA THR A 161 18.03 -3.87 -4.93
C THR A 161 19.15 -3.64 -5.94
N THR A 162 19.17 -2.47 -6.58
CA THR A 162 20.28 -2.07 -7.47
C THR A 162 21.63 -2.07 -6.76
N ALA A 163 21.69 -1.67 -5.48
CA ALA A 163 22.89 -1.72 -4.65
C ALA A 163 23.38 -3.16 -4.39
N PHE A 164 22.47 -4.10 -4.13
CA PHE A 164 22.81 -5.52 -4.01
C PHE A 164 23.40 -6.07 -5.32
N VAL A 165 22.72 -5.82 -6.45
CA VAL A 165 23.19 -6.30 -7.77
C VAL A 165 24.53 -5.67 -8.14
N GLY A 166 24.70 -4.36 -7.92
CA GLY A 166 25.97 -3.66 -8.13
C GLY A 166 27.11 -4.23 -7.29
N THR A 167 26.84 -4.54 -6.02
CA THR A 167 27.82 -5.20 -5.13
C THR A 167 28.11 -6.62 -5.58
N ALA A 168 27.10 -7.42 -5.96
CA ALA A 168 27.30 -8.78 -6.45
C ALA A 168 28.13 -8.81 -7.74
N ILE A 169 27.86 -7.89 -8.68
CA ILE A 169 28.65 -7.72 -9.90
C ILE A 169 30.05 -7.22 -9.54
N SER A 170 30.18 -6.24 -8.65
CA SER A 170 31.49 -5.76 -8.19
C SER A 170 32.25 -6.83 -7.41
N ASN A 171 31.61 -7.81 -6.80
CA ASN A 171 32.26 -8.95 -6.15
C ASN A 171 32.57 -10.06 -7.17
N LEU A 172 31.80 -10.18 -8.24
CA LEU A 172 32.12 -11.08 -9.36
C LEU A 172 33.32 -10.55 -10.15
N ILE A 173 33.31 -9.24 -10.43
CA ILE A 173 34.35 -8.51 -11.16
C ILE A 173 35.53 -8.20 -10.23
N GLY A 174 35.30 -7.76 -9.00
CA GLY A 174 36.34 -7.38 -8.03
C GLY A 174 36.79 -8.51 -7.11
N GLY A 175 36.00 -9.58 -6.97
CA GLY A 175 36.50 -10.89 -6.53
C GLY A 175 37.36 -11.57 -7.62
N ALA A 176 37.39 -10.99 -8.82
CA ALA A 176 38.53 -11.18 -9.69
C ALA A 176 39.79 -10.45 -9.17
N GLY A 177 39.88 -9.84 -8.00
CA GLY A 177 41.16 -9.62 -7.31
C GLY A 177 41.27 -10.64 -6.18
N ALA A 178 41.98 -11.76 -6.28
CA ALA A 178 43.28 -12.05 -6.90
C ALA A 178 43.21 -12.99 -8.13
N ALA A 179 42.23 -12.81 -9.03
CA ALA A 179 42.11 -13.61 -10.27
C ALA A 179 42.31 -12.80 -11.57
N TYR A 180 42.48 -11.47 -11.47
CA TYR A 180 43.17 -10.58 -12.39
C TYR A 180 44.66 -10.93 -12.44
N ASP A 181 45.09 -11.80 -11.53
CA ASP A 181 46.25 -12.67 -11.66
C ASP A 181 46.16 -13.41 -12.99
N THR A 182 45.16 -14.25 -13.27
CA THR A 182 45.20 -15.08 -14.49
C THR A 182 45.44 -14.35 -15.82
N LEU A 183 44.76 -13.24 -16.14
CA LEU A 183 45.03 -12.53 -17.39
C LEU A 183 46.34 -11.72 -17.36
N SER A 184 46.71 -11.14 -16.21
CA SER A 184 47.98 -10.41 -16.04
C SER A 184 49.19 -11.36 -15.96
N GLU A 185 49.02 -12.51 -15.32
CA GLU A 185 49.92 -13.66 -15.25
C GLU A 185 50.09 -14.27 -16.62
N LEU A 186 49.02 -14.51 -17.38
CA LEU A 186 49.12 -14.98 -18.76
C LEU A 186 49.85 -13.96 -19.64
N GLN A 187 49.56 -12.66 -19.50
CA GLN A 187 50.31 -11.62 -20.19
C GLN A 187 51.79 -11.65 -19.79
N THR A 188 52.10 -11.83 -18.51
CA THR A 188 53.48 -11.90 -18.00
C THR A 188 54.18 -13.17 -18.49
N LEU A 189 53.51 -14.31 -18.46
CA LEU A 189 53.99 -15.60 -18.91
C LEU A 189 54.30 -15.55 -20.41
N ILE A 190 53.39 -15.03 -21.23
CA ILE A 190 53.60 -14.87 -22.68
C ILE A 190 54.80 -13.95 -22.96
N GLN A 191 54.94 -12.85 -22.22
CA GLN A 191 56.09 -11.95 -22.38
C GLN A 191 57.42 -12.62 -21.97
N ASN A 192 57.42 -13.40 -20.89
CA ASN A 192 58.59 -14.17 -20.46
C ASN A 192 58.94 -15.26 -21.47
N ASP A 193 57.94 -16.01 -21.94
CA ASP A 193 58.12 -17.06 -22.96
C ASP A 193 58.62 -16.47 -24.28
N MET A 194 58.10 -15.32 -24.70
CA MET A 194 58.58 -14.60 -25.88
C MET A 194 60.03 -14.14 -25.71
N SER A 195 60.39 -13.63 -24.53
CA SER A 195 61.76 -13.22 -24.22
C SER A 195 62.71 -14.43 -24.21
N GLY A 196 62.27 -15.55 -23.65
CA GLY A 196 62.99 -16.83 -23.67
C GLY A 196 63.20 -17.35 -25.09
N LEU A 197 62.16 -17.31 -25.93
CA LEU A 197 62.23 -17.68 -27.34
C LEU A 197 63.19 -16.76 -28.13
N SER A 198 63.16 -15.46 -27.85
CA SER A 198 64.09 -14.50 -28.46
C SER A 198 65.54 -14.75 -28.05
N ALA A 199 65.80 -15.07 -26.78
CA ALA A 199 67.12 -15.41 -26.28
C ALA A 199 67.64 -16.73 -26.87
N LEU A 200 66.78 -17.74 -27.00
CA LEU A 200 67.10 -19.00 -27.66
C LEU A 200 67.44 -18.77 -29.14
N THR A 201 66.62 -17.99 -29.85
CA THR A 201 66.84 -17.64 -31.26
C THR A 201 68.21 -16.96 -31.44
N THR A 202 68.52 -15.96 -30.61
CA THR A 202 69.82 -15.28 -30.62
C THR A 202 70.99 -16.23 -30.35
N THR A 203 70.83 -17.16 -29.41
CA THR A 203 71.87 -18.14 -29.07
C THR A 203 72.11 -19.13 -30.20
N VAL A 204 71.04 -19.59 -30.86
CA VAL A 204 71.14 -20.52 -31.99
C VAL A 204 71.73 -19.83 -33.21
N ASP A 205 71.28 -18.61 -33.53
CA ASP A 205 71.83 -17.80 -34.62
C ASP A 205 73.32 -17.51 -34.40
N GLY A 206 73.75 -17.34 -33.15
CA GLY A 206 75.17 -17.12 -32.81
C GLY A 206 76.06 -18.36 -32.90
N LYS A 207 75.50 -19.58 -32.89
CA LYS A 207 76.29 -20.81 -32.95
C LYS A 207 76.58 -21.19 -34.41
N LEU A 208 77.86 -21.22 -34.78
CA LEU A 208 78.34 -21.72 -36.08
C LEU A 208 77.66 -21.03 -37.27
N THR A 209 77.61 -19.71 -37.23
CA THR A 209 77.12 -18.93 -38.38
C THR A 209 77.88 -19.34 -39.64
N LYS A 210 77.14 -19.74 -40.69
CA LYS A 210 77.74 -20.23 -41.95
C LYS A 210 78.74 -19.24 -42.54
N ALA A 211 78.51 -17.94 -42.38
CA ALA A 211 79.40 -16.89 -42.84
C ALA A 211 80.71 -16.79 -42.04
N SER A 212 80.73 -17.18 -40.76
CA SER A 212 81.94 -17.13 -39.93
C SER A 212 82.91 -18.27 -40.23
N ASN A 213 82.47 -19.38 -40.83
CA ASN A 213 83.34 -20.48 -41.23
C ASN A 213 84.33 -20.89 -40.12
N LEU A 214 83.82 -21.07 -38.89
CA LEU A 214 84.59 -21.39 -37.67
C LEU A 214 85.47 -20.27 -37.09
N SER A 215 85.44 -19.05 -37.63
CA SER A 215 86.17 -17.90 -37.05
C SER A 215 85.59 -17.44 -35.71
N ASP A 216 84.35 -17.81 -35.41
CA ASP A 216 83.64 -17.58 -34.15
C ASP A 216 84.09 -18.54 -33.01
N LEU A 217 84.88 -19.55 -33.34
CA LEU A 217 85.42 -20.50 -32.38
C LEU A 217 86.58 -19.88 -31.58
N THR A 218 86.32 -19.47 -30.35
CA THR A 218 87.31 -18.75 -29.53
C THR A 218 88.49 -19.63 -29.10
N ASP A 219 88.27 -20.93 -28.92
CA ASP A 219 89.32 -21.90 -28.59
C ASP A 219 89.58 -22.87 -29.74
N PHE A 220 90.41 -22.44 -30.68
CA PHE A 220 90.82 -23.25 -31.82
C PHE A 220 91.58 -24.52 -31.39
N ALA A 221 92.32 -24.49 -30.27
CA ALA A 221 93.13 -25.63 -29.83
C ALA A 221 92.26 -26.75 -29.25
N ALA A 222 91.29 -26.41 -28.41
CA ALA A 222 90.31 -27.36 -27.91
C ALA A 222 89.46 -27.94 -29.04
N ALA A 223 89.05 -27.11 -30.01
CA ALA A 223 88.28 -27.59 -31.16
C ALA A 223 89.04 -28.60 -32.03
N ARG A 224 90.31 -28.33 -32.36
CA ARG A 224 91.15 -29.29 -33.09
C ARG A 224 91.36 -30.58 -32.29
N THR A 225 91.51 -30.47 -30.97
CA THR A 225 91.61 -31.62 -30.06
C THR A 225 90.34 -32.47 -30.10
N ASN A 226 89.16 -31.86 -29.99
CA ASN A 226 87.87 -32.56 -30.05
C ASN A 226 87.67 -33.29 -31.39
N LEU A 227 88.15 -32.72 -32.49
CA LEU A 227 88.14 -33.34 -33.81
C LEU A 227 89.30 -34.33 -34.05
N SER A 228 90.20 -34.51 -33.07
CA SER A 228 91.36 -35.40 -33.16
C SER A 228 92.31 -35.11 -34.33
N LEU A 229 92.37 -33.85 -34.79
CA LEU A 229 93.19 -33.43 -35.94
C LEU A 229 94.70 -33.38 -35.63
N GLY A 230 95.07 -33.49 -34.35
CA GLY A 230 96.46 -33.53 -33.89
C GLY A 230 97.27 -32.28 -34.22
N THR A 231 98.60 -32.40 -34.18
CA THR A 231 99.54 -31.30 -34.52
C THR A 231 99.62 -31.03 -36.03
N MET A 232 99.14 -31.96 -36.85
CA MET A 232 99.15 -31.85 -38.32
C MET A 232 98.38 -30.62 -38.81
N ALA A 233 97.25 -30.29 -38.16
CA ALA A 233 96.39 -29.16 -38.52
C ALA A 233 96.94 -27.78 -38.14
N VAL A 234 98.15 -27.69 -37.55
CA VAL A 234 98.81 -26.41 -37.20
C VAL A 234 100.06 -26.18 -38.04
N GLN A 235 100.50 -27.16 -38.83
CA GLN A 235 101.71 -27.03 -39.63
C GLN A 235 101.53 -26.00 -40.76
N ASN A 236 102.62 -25.33 -41.13
CA ASN A 236 102.60 -24.41 -42.26
C ASN A 236 102.30 -25.20 -43.55
N ALA A 237 101.36 -24.71 -44.37
CA ALA A 237 100.94 -25.40 -45.59
C ALA A 237 102.09 -25.66 -46.58
N SER A 238 103.15 -24.85 -46.55
CA SER A 238 104.34 -24.96 -47.40
C SER A 238 105.53 -25.63 -46.70
N ALA A 239 105.41 -25.98 -45.42
CA ALA A 239 106.47 -26.61 -44.64
C ALA A 239 105.86 -27.59 -43.61
N VAL A 240 105.46 -28.76 -44.11
CA VAL A 240 104.90 -29.85 -43.32
C VAL A 240 106.00 -30.84 -42.94
N ALA A 241 106.27 -30.98 -41.65
CA ALA A 241 107.15 -31.99 -41.08
C ALA A 241 106.33 -33.24 -40.73
N ILE A 242 106.62 -34.36 -41.39
CA ILE A 242 106.02 -35.65 -41.08
C ILE A 242 107.10 -36.50 -40.40
N THR A 243 106.88 -36.87 -39.13
CA THR A 243 107.82 -37.70 -38.36
C THR A 243 107.17 -39.05 -38.04
N GLY A 244 107.68 -40.12 -38.66
CA GLY A 244 107.12 -41.48 -38.57
C GLY A 244 105.97 -41.75 -39.56
N GLY A 245 105.56 -43.03 -39.65
CA GLY A 245 104.50 -43.50 -40.57
C GLY A 245 104.98 -43.77 -42.01
N SER A 246 104.03 -44.09 -42.90
CA SER A 246 104.27 -44.26 -44.34
C SER A 246 103.56 -43.14 -45.10
N ILE A 247 104.29 -42.46 -45.97
CA ILE A 247 103.73 -41.45 -46.88
C ILE A 247 103.46 -42.15 -48.21
N ASN A 248 102.18 -42.31 -48.55
CA ASN A 248 101.77 -42.99 -49.77
C ASN A 248 101.16 -41.97 -50.76
N GLY A 249 101.52 -42.06 -52.05
CA GLY A 249 100.94 -41.21 -53.10
C GLY A 249 101.57 -39.83 -53.28
N VAL A 250 102.82 -39.61 -52.85
CA VAL A 250 103.54 -38.35 -53.07
C VAL A 250 104.50 -38.46 -54.26
N THR A 251 104.44 -37.48 -55.17
CA THR A 251 105.46 -37.25 -56.19
C THR A 251 106.55 -36.35 -55.60
N LEU A 252 107.73 -36.92 -55.38
CA LEU A 252 108.91 -36.15 -54.99
C LEU A 252 109.49 -35.49 -56.24
N ASP A 253 109.32 -34.18 -56.43
CA ASP A 253 109.91 -33.42 -57.54
C ASP A 253 111.43 -33.23 -57.40
N GLY A 254 112.06 -33.94 -56.45
CA GLY A 254 113.51 -34.03 -56.31
C GLY A 254 114.23 -32.68 -56.21
N GLY A 255 113.58 -31.65 -55.65
CA GLY A 255 113.96 -30.25 -55.74
C GLY A 255 115.46 -29.99 -55.72
N THR A 256 115.94 -29.02 -56.51
CA THR A 256 117.35 -28.62 -56.54
C THR A 256 117.82 -28.27 -55.13
N PHE A 257 118.55 -29.21 -54.52
CA PHE A 257 119.19 -29.10 -53.21
C PHE A 257 120.30 -28.06 -53.21
#